data_AF-A0A7J2LFF0-F1
#
_entry.id   AF-A0A7J2LFF0-F1
#
_cell.length_a   1.000
_cell.length_b   1.000
_cell.length_c   1.000
_cell.angle_alpha   90.00
_cell.angle_beta   90.00
_cell.angle_gamma   90.00
#
_symmetry.space_group_name_H-M   'P 1'
#
loop_
_entity.id
_entity.type
_entity.pdbx_description
1 polymer ?
#
loop_
_entity_poly.entity_id
_entity_poly.type
_entity_poly.pdbx_seq_one_letter_code
_entity_poly.pdbx_strand_id
1 'polypeptide(L)'
;MVVVVEESYPTPKACALLLAVVFALEVSLGAVASLLPFIVSVYLMEWLLTFLPPLLLLLKHRVDVKEALGLRVAGFYPLLGVAAGIGVEFISLEIFSYMEQLLGPSPTAEFLESIFPSTWQELLLWILGIGVSAGICEEVLFRGFVHKALERYWGLPKALLASSLIFAAFHVDPWIFP
;
A
#
# COMPACT_ATOMS: atom_id res chain seq x y z
N MET A 1 27.57 -18.82 24.39
CA MET A 1 26.08 -18.81 24.42
C MET A 1 25.65 -17.53 23.71
N VAL A 2 25.29 -17.62 22.43
CA VAL A 2 24.69 -16.48 21.73
C VAL A 2 23.27 -16.39 22.24
N VAL A 3 22.93 -15.34 22.98
CA VAL A 3 21.55 -15.05 23.34
C VAL A 3 20.86 -14.69 22.04
N VAL A 4 20.15 -15.65 21.45
CA VAL A 4 19.15 -15.36 20.43
C VAL A 4 18.07 -14.59 21.17
N VAL A 5 18.15 -13.27 21.15
CA VAL A 5 16.99 -12.45 21.48
C VAL A 5 15.97 -12.83 20.41
N GLU A 6 14.96 -13.61 20.81
CA GLU A 6 13.81 -13.88 19.96
C GLU A 6 13.29 -12.51 19.54
N GLU A 7 13.54 -12.08 18.31
CA GLU A 7 13.00 -10.83 17.81
C GLU A 7 11.48 -10.98 17.89
N SER A 8 10.87 -10.29 18.86
CA SER A 8 9.43 -10.37 19.06
C SER A 8 8.78 -9.55 17.96
N TYR A 9 8.64 -10.16 16.79
CA TYR A 9 7.94 -9.53 15.69
C TYR A 9 6.51 -9.15 16.14
N PRO A 10 5.98 -8.02 15.68
CA PRO A 10 4.59 -7.64 15.94
C PRO A 10 3.62 -8.81 15.71
N THR A 11 2.69 -9.00 16.64
CA THR A 11 1.68 -10.08 16.56
C THR A 11 0.64 -9.77 15.47
N PRO A 12 -0.06 -10.77 14.91
CA PRO A 12 -1.17 -10.53 13.98
C PRO A 12 -2.24 -9.58 14.51
N LYS A 13 -2.49 -9.59 15.83
CA LYS A 13 -3.42 -8.66 16.48
C LYS A 13 -2.91 -7.20 16.44
N ALA A 14 -1.61 -7.01 16.66
CA ALA A 14 -0.99 -5.69 16.54
C ALA A 14 -1.05 -5.19 15.09
N CYS A 15 -0.89 -6.09 14.11
CA CYS A 15 -1.07 -5.74 12.69
C CYS A 15 -2.50 -5.33 12.36
N ALA A 16 -3.49 -6.10 12.80
CA ALA A 16 -4.90 -5.76 12.59
C ALA A 16 -5.27 -4.41 13.23
N LEU A 17 -4.78 -4.15 14.46
CA LEU A 17 -5.00 -2.87 15.12
C LEU A 17 -4.33 -1.72 14.37
N LEU A 18 -3.09 -1.89 13.92
CA LEU A 18 -2.40 -0.85 13.14
C LEU A 18 -3.18 -0.55 11.87
N LEU A 19 -3.56 -1.57 11.10
CA LEU A 19 -4.32 -1.41 9.86
C LEU A 19 -5.64 -0.67 10.10
N ALA A 20 -6.38 -1.04 11.16
CA ALA A 20 -7.62 -0.36 11.50
C ALA A 20 -7.40 1.12 11.86
N VAL A 21 -6.34 1.44 12.60
CA VAL A 21 -5.99 2.82 12.95
C VAL A 21 -5.55 3.62 11.72
N VAL A 22 -4.66 3.05 10.89
CA VAL A 22 -4.20 3.68 9.65
C VAL A 22 -5.38 3.96 8.73
N PHE A 23 -6.22 2.97 8.46
CA PHE A 23 -7.42 3.14 7.64
C PHE A 23 -8.37 4.23 8.19
N ALA A 24 -8.65 4.21 9.50
CA ALA A 24 -9.50 5.21 10.11
C ALA A 24 -8.91 6.63 10.01
N LEU A 25 -7.59 6.76 10.17
CA LEU A 25 -6.87 8.03 10.02
C LEU A 25 -6.84 8.49 8.57
N GLU A 26 -6.64 7.60 7.61
CA GLU A 26 -6.65 7.93 6.18
C GLU A 26 -8.01 8.48 5.75
N VAL A 27 -9.10 7.80 6.14
CA VAL A 27 -10.46 8.29 5.87
C VAL A 27 -10.72 9.63 6.55
N SER A 28 -10.34 9.79 7.82
CA SER A 28 -10.66 10.99 8.60
C SER A 28 -9.80 12.20 8.20
N LEU A 29 -8.49 11.99 8.04
CA LEU A 29 -7.53 13.05 7.69
C LEU A 29 -7.52 13.32 6.19
N GLY A 30 -7.98 12.39 5.35
CA GLY A 30 -8.10 12.59 3.90
C GLY A 30 -8.97 13.79 3.55
N ALA A 31 -10.07 14.01 4.28
CA ALA A 31 -10.94 15.18 4.11
C ALA A 31 -10.26 16.51 4.47
N VAL A 32 -9.26 16.49 5.36
CA VAL A 32 -8.45 17.68 5.67
C VAL A 32 -7.32 17.83 4.65
N ALA A 33 -6.71 16.71 4.26
CA ALA A 33 -5.63 16.68 3.28
C ALA A 33 -6.10 17.10 1.88
N SER A 34 -7.38 16.95 1.55
CA SER A 34 -7.98 17.45 0.30
C SER A 34 -8.00 18.98 0.18
N LEU A 35 -7.66 19.72 1.25
CA LEU A 35 -7.42 21.17 1.20
C LEU A 35 -6.04 21.53 0.64
N LEU A 36 -5.15 20.54 0.50
CA LEU A 36 -3.82 20.67 -0.11
C LEU A 36 -3.88 20.30 -1.59
N PRO A 37 -2.88 20.71 -2.40
CA PRO A 37 -2.72 20.17 -3.75
C PRO A 37 -2.67 18.63 -3.71
N PHE A 38 -3.37 17.97 -4.64
CA PHE A 38 -3.55 16.51 -4.64
C PHE A 38 -2.25 15.73 -4.47
N ILE A 39 -1.20 16.08 -5.22
CA ILE A 39 0.06 15.34 -5.11
C ILE A 39 0.72 15.53 -3.72
N VAL A 40 0.58 16.71 -3.12
CA VAL A 40 1.10 17.01 -1.78
C VAL A 40 0.35 16.23 -0.71
N SER A 41 -0.98 16.10 -0.85
CA SER A 41 -1.79 15.30 0.07
C SER A 41 -1.42 13.82 -0.02
N VAL A 42 -1.22 13.27 -1.22
CA VAL A 42 -0.75 11.89 -1.42
C VAL A 42 0.58 11.66 -0.70
N TYR A 43 1.60 12.49 -0.96
CA TYR A 43 2.89 12.35 -0.28
C TYR A 43 2.75 12.42 1.25
N LEU A 44 1.99 13.38 1.76
CA LEU A 44 1.83 13.53 3.20
C LEU A 44 1.17 12.30 3.83
N MET A 45 0.07 11.84 3.24
CA MET A 45 -0.72 10.73 3.78
C MET A 45 0.07 9.42 3.72
N GLU A 46 0.67 9.10 2.57
CA GLU A 46 1.47 7.87 2.39
C GLU A 46 2.63 7.79 3.37
N TRP A 47 3.45 8.84 3.44
CA TRP A 47 4.64 8.80 4.29
C TRP A 47 4.30 8.86 5.78
N LEU A 48 3.25 9.60 6.16
CA LEU A 48 2.89 9.80 7.57
C LEU A 48 2.06 8.65 8.14
N LEU A 49 1.12 8.09 7.36
CA LEU A 49 0.14 7.12 7.85
C LEU A 49 0.46 5.70 7.37
N THR A 50 0.88 5.53 6.12
CA THR A 50 1.20 4.21 5.56
C THR A 50 2.60 3.75 5.96
N PHE A 51 3.61 4.61 5.82
CA PHE A 51 5.02 4.24 6.02
C PHE A 51 5.50 4.36 7.47
N LEU A 52 5.30 5.53 8.09
CA LEU A 52 5.93 5.83 9.38
C LEU A 52 5.45 4.91 10.52
N PRO A 53 4.15 4.63 10.71
CA PRO A 53 3.69 3.79 11.81
C PRO A 53 4.22 2.35 11.80
N PRO A 54 4.16 1.57 10.69
CA PRO A 54 4.75 0.24 10.68
C PRO A 54 6.27 0.30 10.86
N LEU A 55 6.96 1.27 10.25
CA LEU A 55 8.41 1.42 10.44
C LEU A 55 8.76 1.64 11.92
N LEU A 56 8.08 2.57 12.60
CA LEU A 56 8.32 2.82 14.03
C LEU A 56 8.07 1.59 14.88
N LEU A 57 7.07 0.78 14.56
CA LEU A 57 6.80 -0.48 15.26
C LEU A 57 7.87 -1.54 14.98
N LEU A 58 8.36 -1.66 13.75
CA LEU A 58 9.49 -2.55 13.44
C LEU A 58 10.73 -2.15 14.23
N LEU A 59 11.08 -0.86 14.22
CA LEU A 59 12.21 -0.32 14.96
C LEU A 59 12.06 -0.51 16.48
N LYS A 60 10.85 -0.28 17.02
CA LYS A 60 10.54 -0.48 18.45
C LYS A 60 10.74 -1.94 18.88
N HIS A 61 10.36 -2.89 18.03
CA HIS A 61 10.56 -4.32 18.29
C HIS A 61 11.96 -4.80 17.91
N ARG A 62 12.86 -3.89 17.52
CA ARG A 62 14.24 -4.16 17.11
C ARG A 62 14.35 -5.17 15.97
N VAL A 63 13.35 -5.17 15.09
CA VAL A 63 13.37 -5.98 13.88
C VAL A 63 14.39 -5.42 12.90
N ASP A 64 15.18 -6.29 12.27
CA ASP A 64 15.97 -5.89 11.10
C ASP A 64 15.03 -5.51 9.94
N VAL A 65 14.94 -4.22 9.65
CA VAL A 65 14.06 -3.68 8.59
C VAL A 65 14.48 -4.18 7.21
N LYS A 66 15.77 -4.39 6.95
CA LYS A 66 16.24 -4.92 5.67
C LYS A 66 15.79 -6.36 5.50
N GLU A 67 15.84 -7.15 6.55
CA GLU A 67 15.34 -8.52 6.55
C GLU A 67 13.81 -8.56 6.39
N ALA A 68 13.08 -7.72 7.14
CA ALA A 68 11.62 -7.63 7.06
C ALA A 68 11.15 -7.29 5.64
N LEU A 69 11.77 -6.30 5.00
CA LEU A 69 11.49 -5.89 3.63
C LEU A 69 12.09 -6.82 2.57
N GLY A 70 12.93 -7.78 2.97
CA GLY A 70 13.64 -8.65 2.02
C GLY A 70 14.55 -7.88 1.07
N LEU A 71 15.15 -6.77 1.50
CA LEU A 71 16.05 -5.94 0.68
C LEU A 71 17.33 -6.72 0.35
N ARG A 72 17.34 -7.35 -0.82
CA ARG A 72 18.45 -8.15 -1.34
C ARG A 72 18.61 -7.94 -2.83
N VAL A 73 19.80 -8.28 -3.35
CA VAL A 73 20.03 -8.30 -4.79
C VAL A 73 19.08 -9.32 -5.42
N ALA A 74 18.12 -8.83 -6.19
CA ALA A 74 17.00 -9.63 -6.69
C ALA A 74 17.11 -9.96 -8.19
N GLY A 75 18.24 -9.68 -8.84
CA GLY A 75 18.42 -9.96 -10.27
C GLY A 75 17.29 -9.37 -11.11
N PHE A 76 16.64 -10.19 -11.93
CA PHE A 76 15.53 -9.77 -12.80
C PHE A 76 14.14 -9.88 -12.16
N TYR A 77 14.00 -10.42 -10.94
CA TYR A 77 12.69 -10.57 -10.28
C TYR A 77 11.91 -9.25 -10.14
N PRO A 78 12.53 -8.09 -9.87
CA PRO A 78 11.80 -6.82 -9.86
C PRO A 78 11.14 -6.50 -11.21
N LEU A 79 11.74 -6.90 -12.33
CA LEU A 79 11.15 -6.71 -13.66
C LEU A 79 9.88 -7.55 -13.85
N LEU A 80 9.84 -8.75 -13.27
CA LEU A 80 8.60 -9.54 -13.22
C LEU A 80 7.54 -8.86 -12.36
N GLY A 81 7.93 -8.24 -11.26
CA GLY A 81 7.04 -7.43 -10.42
C GLY A 81 6.44 -6.25 -11.19
N VAL A 82 7.26 -5.50 -11.91
CA VAL A 82 6.79 -4.40 -12.78
C VAL A 82 5.85 -4.92 -13.88
N ALA A 83 6.22 -6.01 -14.55
CA ALA A 83 5.37 -6.61 -15.59
C ALA A 83 4.02 -7.09 -15.02
N ALA A 84 4.03 -7.68 -13.82
CA ALA A 84 2.82 -8.08 -13.13
C ALA A 84 1.95 -6.87 -12.74
N GLY A 85 2.56 -5.79 -12.24
CA GLY A 85 1.85 -4.54 -11.92
C GLY A 85 1.17 -3.94 -13.15
N ILE A 86 1.88 -3.85 -14.27
CA ILE A 86 1.31 -3.42 -15.56
C ILE A 86 0.15 -4.34 -15.99
N GLY A 87 0.32 -5.66 -15.85
CA GLY A 87 -0.73 -6.62 -16.17
C GLY A 87 -1.98 -6.46 -15.30
N VAL A 88 -1.80 -6.21 -14.00
CA VAL A 88 -2.91 -5.93 -13.07
C VAL A 88 -3.63 -4.64 -13.44
N GLU A 89 -2.90 -3.60 -13.84
CA GLU A 89 -3.49 -2.33 -14.30
C GLU A 89 -4.39 -2.54 -15.52
N PHE A 90 -3.95 -3.29 -16.54
CA PHE A 90 -4.80 -3.61 -17.69
C PHE A 90 -6.08 -4.36 -17.28
N ILE A 91 -5.98 -5.30 -16.34
CA ILE A 91 -7.15 -6.00 -15.81
C ILE A 91 -8.07 -5.02 -15.06
N SER A 92 -7.49 -4.10 -14.28
CA SER A 92 -8.22 -3.05 -13.55
C SER A 92 -9.03 -2.17 -14.48
N LEU A 93 -8.44 -1.73 -15.60
CA LEU A 93 -9.13 -0.91 -16.61
C LEU A 93 -10.33 -1.63 -17.25
N GLU A 94 -10.20 -2.93 -17.55
CA GLU A 94 -11.31 -3.73 -18.09
C GLU A 94 -12.43 -3.92 -17.05
N ILE A 95 -12.07 -4.17 -15.78
CA ILE A 95 -13.03 -4.25 -14.68
C ILE A 95 -13.77 -2.92 -14.52
N PHE A 96 -13.05 -1.80 -14.51
CA PHE A 96 -13.62 -0.46 -14.40
C PHE A 96 -14.59 -0.17 -15.56
N SER A 97 -14.19 -0.46 -16.79
CA SER A 97 -15.05 -0.29 -17.97
C SER A 97 -16.33 -1.13 -17.90
N TYR A 98 -16.24 -2.38 -17.43
CA TYR A 98 -17.41 -3.22 -17.22
C TYR A 98 -18.31 -2.69 -16.09
N MET A 99 -17.72 -2.16 -15.01
CA MET A 99 -18.45 -1.55 -13.91
C MET A 99 -19.21 -0.30 -14.34
N GLU A 100 -18.61 0.58 -15.15
CA GLU A 100 -19.30 1.77 -15.67
C GLU A 100 -20.50 1.41 -16.56
N GLN A 101 -20.39 0.32 -17.34
CA GLN A 101 -21.51 -0.20 -18.13
C GLN A 101 -22.66 -0.73 -17.26
N LEU A 102 -22.33 -1.33 -16.12
CA LEU A 102 -23.31 -1.95 -15.23
C LEU A 102 -23.97 -0.94 -14.27
N LEU A 103 -23.18 -0.03 -13.71
CA LEU A 103 -23.56 0.86 -12.62
C LEU A 103 -23.79 2.32 -13.07
N GLY A 104 -23.40 2.66 -14.30
CA GLY A 104 -23.34 4.03 -14.78
C GLY A 104 -21.98 4.70 -14.52
N PRO A 105 -21.81 5.95 -14.96
CA PRO A 105 -20.53 6.65 -14.89
C PRO A 105 -20.06 6.81 -13.45
N SER A 106 -18.76 6.64 -13.22
CA SER A 106 -18.19 6.83 -11.89
C SER A 106 -18.36 8.29 -11.43
N PRO A 107 -18.77 8.53 -10.17
CA PRO A 107 -18.92 9.88 -9.62
C PRO A 107 -17.57 10.55 -9.40
N THR A 108 -16.47 9.80 -9.49
CA THR A 108 -15.10 10.29 -9.37
C THR A 108 -14.41 10.48 -10.72
N ALA A 109 -15.04 10.11 -11.85
CA ALA A 109 -14.42 10.15 -13.17
C ALA A 109 -13.91 11.56 -13.53
N GLU A 110 -14.76 12.59 -13.39
CA GLU A 110 -14.37 13.99 -13.67
C GLU A 110 -13.23 14.47 -12.76
N PHE A 111 -13.25 14.07 -11.48
CA PHE A 111 -12.18 14.41 -10.56
C PHE A 111 -10.87 13.75 -10.97
N LEU A 112 -10.88 12.45 -11.30
CA LEU A 112 -9.71 11.73 -11.77
C LEU A 112 -9.14 12.37 -13.04
N GLU A 113 -9.99 12.70 -14.02
CA GLU A 113 -9.58 13.44 -15.22
C GLU A 113 -8.92 14.79 -14.88
N SER A 114 -9.47 15.52 -13.91
CA SER A 114 -8.97 16.85 -13.54
C SER A 114 -7.57 16.85 -12.91
N ILE A 115 -7.14 15.73 -12.35
CA ILE A 115 -5.83 15.62 -11.70
C ILE A 115 -4.76 15.07 -12.65
N PHE A 116 -5.11 14.50 -13.81
CA PHE A 116 -4.14 13.93 -14.74
C PHE A 116 -3.03 14.93 -15.12
N PRO A 117 -1.77 14.48 -15.15
CA PRO A 117 -0.65 15.36 -15.44
C PRO A 117 -0.73 15.86 -16.88
N SER A 118 -0.68 17.17 -17.05
CA SER A 118 -0.71 17.87 -18.34
C SER A 118 0.68 18.30 -18.83
N THR A 119 1.67 18.27 -17.93
CA THR A 119 3.07 18.62 -18.20
C THR A 119 4.03 17.50 -17.83
N TRP A 120 5.24 17.52 -18.38
CA TRP A 120 6.31 16.57 -18.02
C TRP A 120 6.71 16.66 -16.56
N GLN A 121 6.65 17.86 -15.97
CA GLN A 121 6.96 18.10 -14.57
C GLN A 121 5.89 17.46 -13.67
N GLU A 122 4.61 17.64 -13.99
CA GLU A 122 3.50 17.01 -13.29
C GLU A 122 3.57 15.48 -13.40
N LEU A 123 3.85 14.95 -14.61
CA LEU A 123 4.01 13.52 -14.82
C LEU A 123 5.14 12.95 -13.98
N LEU A 124 6.27 13.65 -13.89
CA LEU A 124 7.39 13.22 -13.06
C LEU A 124 7.00 13.21 -11.57
N LEU A 125 6.29 14.23 -11.09
CA LEU A 125 5.80 14.26 -9.71
C LEU A 125 4.82 13.12 -9.42
N TRP A 126 3.97 12.78 -10.39
CA TRP A 126 3.06 11.65 -10.30
C TRP A 126 3.78 10.31 -10.22
N ILE A 127 4.75 10.07 -11.11
CA ILE A 127 5.57 8.86 -11.09
C ILE A 127 6.29 8.73 -9.75
N LEU A 128 6.88 9.82 -9.23
CA LEU A 128 7.61 9.79 -7.97
C LEU A 128 6.69 9.67 -6.75
N GLY A 129 5.50 10.27 -6.78
CA GLY A 129 4.57 10.30 -5.65
C GLY A 129 3.68 9.07 -5.59
N ILE A 130 2.93 8.83 -6.66
CA ILE A 130 1.96 7.74 -6.72
C ILE A 130 2.67 6.43 -7.09
N GLY A 131 3.59 6.45 -8.06
CA GLY A 131 4.26 5.22 -8.48
C GLY A 131 5.31 4.74 -7.48
N VAL A 132 6.33 5.58 -7.24
CA VAL A 132 7.50 5.19 -6.44
C VAL A 132 7.23 5.30 -4.94
N SER A 133 6.69 6.44 -4.48
CA SER A 133 6.53 6.66 -3.05
C SER A 133 5.46 5.77 -2.44
N ALA A 134 4.26 5.68 -3.04
CA ALA A 134 3.24 4.75 -2.57
C ALA A 134 3.77 3.31 -2.57
N GLY A 135 4.43 2.87 -3.66
CA GLY A 135 5.06 1.55 -3.71
C GLY A 135 6.05 1.27 -2.56
N ILE A 136 6.87 2.25 -2.17
CA ILE A 136 7.77 2.12 -1.00
C ILE A 136 6.97 2.03 0.30
N CYS A 137 5.96 2.89 0.48
CA CYS A 137 5.15 2.95 1.70
C CYS A 137 4.34 1.67 1.91
N GLU A 138 3.69 1.20 0.85
CA GLU A 138 2.92 -0.03 0.79
C GLU A 138 3.81 -1.26 1.00
N GLU A 139 5.01 -1.31 0.41
CA GLU A 139 5.94 -2.43 0.63
C GLU A 139 6.33 -2.52 2.11
N VAL A 140 6.50 -1.39 2.80
CA VAL A 140 6.77 -1.38 4.25
C VAL A 140 5.58 -1.86 5.06
N LEU A 141 4.37 -1.38 4.78
CA LEU A 141 3.17 -1.78 5.51
C LEU A 141 2.77 -3.23 5.23
N PHE A 142 2.57 -3.59 3.97
CA PHE A 142 1.95 -4.86 3.60
C PHE A 142 2.95 -6.02 3.53
N ARG A 143 4.15 -5.82 2.97
CA ARG A 143 5.16 -6.89 2.84
C ARG A 143 6.11 -6.93 4.03
N GLY A 144 6.65 -5.76 4.37
CA GLY A 144 7.53 -5.57 5.50
C GLY A 144 6.85 -5.96 6.79
N PHE A 145 5.72 -5.34 7.13
CA PHE A 145 5.10 -5.49 8.45
C PHE A 145 4.01 -6.57 8.51
N VAL A 146 2.94 -6.45 7.71
CA VAL A 146 1.77 -7.36 7.80
C VAL A 146 2.13 -8.78 7.37
N HIS A 147 2.67 -8.96 6.16
CA HIS A 147 2.97 -10.28 5.62
C HIS A 147 3.95 -11.05 6.51
N LYS A 148 5.05 -10.41 6.95
CA LYS A 148 6.05 -11.04 7.83
C LYS A 148 5.51 -11.38 9.22
N ALA A 149 4.59 -10.59 9.75
CA ALA A 149 3.90 -10.94 10.98
C ALA A 149 3.00 -12.15 10.78
N LEU A 150 2.24 -12.22 9.69
CA LEU A 150 1.37 -13.37 9.40
C LEU A 150 2.19 -14.63 9.10
N GLU A 151 3.30 -14.52 8.35
CA GLU A 151 4.17 -15.62 7.94
C GLU A 151 4.70 -16.39 9.15
N ARG A 152 5.16 -15.67 10.18
CA ARG A 152 5.69 -16.27 11.42
C ARG A 152 4.65 -17.08 12.20
N TYR A 153 3.36 -16.78 12.07
CA TYR A 153 2.29 -17.43 12.84
C TYR A 153 1.51 -18.46 12.03
N TRP A 154 1.32 -18.22 10.72
CA TRP A 154 0.43 -19.02 9.87
C TRP A 154 1.17 -19.79 8.77
N GLY A 155 2.47 -19.54 8.61
CA GLY A 155 3.29 -20.07 7.53
C GLY A 155 3.07 -19.33 6.20
N LEU A 156 3.99 -19.54 5.26
CA LEU A 156 4.09 -18.77 4.03
C LEU A 156 2.80 -18.76 3.17
N PRO A 157 2.15 -19.91 2.83
CA PRO A 157 1.02 -19.87 1.90
C PRO A 157 -0.18 -19.08 2.43
N LYS A 158 -0.49 -19.25 3.72
CA LYS A 158 -1.60 -18.54 4.38
C LYS A 158 -1.30 -17.06 4.53
N ALA A 159 -0.06 -16.73 4.89
CA ALA A 159 0.37 -15.34 5.02
C ALA A 159 0.37 -14.60 3.69
N LEU A 160 0.81 -15.25 2.59
CA LEU A 160 0.73 -14.68 1.25
C LEU A 160 -0.71 -14.34 0.89
N LEU A 161 -1.61 -15.33 0.96
CA LEU A 161 -3.03 -15.13 0.63
C LEU A 161 -3.66 -14.04 1.49
N ALA A 162 -3.50 -14.11 2.81
CA ALA A 162 -4.09 -13.14 3.73
C ALA A 162 -3.55 -11.72 3.50
N SER A 163 -2.23 -11.54 3.35
CA SER A 163 -1.65 -10.22 3.09
C SER A 163 -2.12 -9.62 1.76
N SER A 164 -2.27 -10.44 0.72
CA SER A 164 -2.72 -9.98 -0.59
C SER A 164 -4.22 -9.60 -0.58
N LEU A 165 -5.05 -10.35 0.16
CA LEU A 165 -6.46 -10.00 0.34
C LEU A 165 -6.63 -8.70 1.16
N ILE A 166 -5.80 -8.52 2.20
CA ILE A 166 -5.79 -7.27 2.99
C ILE A 166 -5.38 -6.09 2.09
N PHE A 167 -4.31 -6.24 1.31
CA PHE A 167 -3.88 -5.21 0.35
C PHE A 167 -5.01 -4.86 -0.63
N ALA A 168 -5.65 -5.87 -1.24
CA ALA A 168 -6.77 -5.66 -2.16
C ALA A 168 -7.95 -4.94 -1.49
N ALA A 169 -8.26 -5.27 -0.23
CA ALA A 169 -9.34 -4.62 0.52
C ALA A 169 -9.11 -3.11 0.75
N PHE A 170 -7.85 -2.67 0.87
CA PHE A 170 -7.49 -1.26 0.99
C PHE A 170 -7.66 -0.46 -0.32
N HIS A 171 -7.82 -1.16 -1.44
CA HIS A 171 -8.00 -0.54 -2.76
C HIS A 171 -9.46 -0.62 -3.27
N VAL A 172 -10.37 -1.12 -2.45
CA VAL A 172 -11.79 -1.22 -2.83
C VAL A 172 -12.42 0.17 -2.84
N ASP A 173 -12.92 0.59 -4.00
CA ASP A 173 -13.65 1.84 -4.20
C ASP A 173 -15.11 1.73 -3.70
N PRO A 174 -15.64 2.69 -2.91
CA PRO A 174 -17.04 2.76 -2.50
C PRO A 174 -18.10 2.73 -3.62
N TRP A 175 -17.78 2.98 -4.89
CA TRP A 175 -18.69 2.67 -6.02
C TRP A 175 -19.02 1.16 -6.13
N ILE A 176 -18.34 0.32 -5.35
CA ILE A 176 -18.55 -1.13 -5.18
C ILE A 176 -19.56 -1.43 -4.04
N PHE A 177 -19.89 -0.47 -3.16
CA PHE A 177 -20.88 -0.64 -2.10
C PHE A 177 -22.13 0.24 -2.36
N PRO A 178 -23.33 -0.36 -2.45
CA PRO A 178 -24.56 0.36 -2.75
C PRO A 178 -24.94 1.41 -1.71
#